data_AF-A0A838RUP7-F1
#
_entry.id   AF-A0A838RUP7-F1
#
_cell.length_a   1.000
_cell.length_b   1.000
_cell.length_c   1.000
_cell.angle_alpha   90.00
_cell.angle_beta   90.00
_cell.angle_gamma   90.00
#
_symmetry.space_group_name_H-M   'P 1'
#
loop_
_entity.id
_entity.type
_entity.pdbx_description
1 polymer ?
#
loop_
_entity_poly.entity_id
_entity_poly.type
_entity_poly.pdbx_seq_one_letter_code
_entity_poly.pdbx_strand_id
1 'polypeptide(L)'
;MKDYKRQFDIFICSGSQHVRMLIPLLRKLQPYGKVHLASCVLSNADLNQMRGLYDLLHTPSHSEDGYLNFELFSIRDINRLATAPYFVKLDADVHLEPDWIEYVEESIAAHPDAVLFGPRKGNNDITFTLSGALVRQLLQRDIRVANARKVTGGFYVGKTSFFKEHQRFMDVVHELMWCYKDGIRYRPNINPEYWPPEGEESSEPITLIGRSENFQGNEDLLRSLVVHAVGAGDRL
;
A
#
# COMPACT_ATOMS: atom_id res chain seq x y z
N MET A 1 -19.82 -22.10 -9.21
CA MET A 1 -18.62 -21.86 -8.37
C MET A 1 -18.13 -20.45 -8.69
N LYS A 2 -17.98 -19.56 -7.69
CA LYS A 2 -17.48 -18.20 -7.93
C LYS A 2 -16.06 -18.26 -8.51
N ASP A 3 -15.79 -17.46 -9.52
CA ASP A 3 -14.45 -17.35 -10.10
C ASP A 3 -13.65 -16.28 -9.34
N TYR A 4 -13.13 -16.67 -8.18
CA TYR A 4 -12.36 -15.78 -7.32
C TYR A 4 -11.08 -15.26 -7.98
N LYS A 5 -10.50 -15.99 -8.94
CA LYS A 5 -9.31 -15.58 -9.69
C LYS A 5 -9.57 -14.33 -10.55
N ARG A 6 -10.83 -14.06 -10.90
CA ARG A 6 -11.23 -12.81 -11.58
C ARG A 6 -11.57 -11.68 -10.61
N GLN A 7 -11.86 -12.00 -9.36
CA GLN A 7 -12.35 -11.04 -8.37
C GLN A 7 -11.22 -10.46 -7.51
N PHE A 8 -10.22 -11.27 -7.18
CA PHE A 8 -9.14 -10.90 -6.27
C PHE A 8 -7.75 -11.16 -6.86
N ASP A 9 -6.88 -10.15 -6.77
CA ASP A 9 -5.43 -10.34 -6.81
C ASP A 9 -4.91 -10.28 -5.35
N ILE A 10 -4.25 -11.33 -4.91
CA ILE A 10 -3.80 -11.54 -3.53
C ILE A 10 -2.27 -11.36 -3.49
N PHE A 11 -1.80 -10.32 -2.81
CA PHE A 11 -0.40 -9.96 -2.67
C PHE A 11 0.12 -10.39 -1.30
N ILE A 12 1.20 -11.16 -1.29
CA ILE A 12 1.83 -11.63 -0.05
C ILE A 12 3.27 -11.16 0.00
N CYS A 13 3.62 -10.50 1.11
CA CYS A 13 4.97 -10.09 1.43
C CYS A 13 5.52 -11.00 2.54
N SER A 14 6.71 -11.57 2.35
CA SER A 14 7.36 -12.44 3.33
C SER A 14 8.84 -12.17 3.42
N GLY A 15 9.42 -12.31 4.62
CA GLY A 15 10.85 -12.54 4.84
C GLY A 15 11.24 -14.02 4.68
N SER A 16 12.52 -14.33 4.45
CA SER A 16 13.06 -15.71 4.38
C SER A 16 12.73 -16.55 5.62
N GLN A 17 12.63 -15.92 6.78
CA GLN A 17 12.39 -16.57 8.07
C GLN A 17 10.97 -17.17 8.18
N HIS A 18 10.05 -16.77 7.30
CA HIS A 18 8.63 -17.15 7.36
C HIS A 18 8.23 -18.22 6.31
N VAL A 19 9.17 -18.81 5.58
CA VAL A 19 8.87 -19.81 4.51
C VAL A 19 7.99 -20.96 5.01
N ARG A 20 8.23 -21.44 6.24
CA ARG A 20 7.42 -22.52 6.85
C ARG A 20 5.96 -22.12 7.10
N MET A 21 5.70 -20.84 7.34
CA MET A 21 4.35 -20.28 7.50
C MET A 21 3.70 -19.97 6.15
N LEU A 22 4.52 -19.62 5.16
CA LEU A 22 4.09 -19.22 3.84
C LEU A 22 3.48 -20.38 3.03
N ILE A 23 4.03 -21.60 3.09
CA ILE A 23 3.50 -22.75 2.33
C ILE A 23 2.03 -23.09 2.71
N PRO A 24 1.68 -23.26 4.00
CA PRO A 24 0.28 -23.46 4.39
C PRO A 24 -0.63 -22.31 3.98
N LEU A 25 -0.15 -21.07 4.12
CA LEU A 25 -0.89 -19.87 3.74
C LEU A 25 -1.18 -19.83 2.23
N LEU A 26 -0.17 -20.05 1.39
CA LEU A 26 -0.31 -20.07 -0.07
C LEU A 26 -1.33 -21.13 -0.52
N ARG A 27 -1.28 -22.35 0.06
CA ARG A 27 -2.27 -23.40 -0.22
C ARG A 27 -3.69 -22.96 0.11
N LYS A 28 -3.86 -22.23 1.22
CA LYS A 28 -5.15 -21.72 1.65
C LYS A 28 -5.68 -20.61 0.73
N LEU A 29 -4.78 -19.80 0.16
CA LEU A 29 -5.14 -18.65 -0.68
C LEU A 29 -5.38 -19.03 -2.15
N GLN A 30 -4.70 -20.08 -2.64
CA GLN A 30 -4.74 -20.49 -4.05
C GLN A 30 -6.17 -20.59 -4.64
N PRO A 31 -7.21 -21.08 -3.93
CA PRO A 31 -8.56 -21.16 -4.47
C PRO A 31 -9.29 -19.81 -4.58
N TYR A 32 -8.83 -18.77 -3.87
CA TYR A 32 -9.61 -17.56 -3.57
C TYR A 32 -9.10 -16.27 -4.23
N GLY A 33 -8.15 -16.36 -5.15
CA GLY A 33 -7.65 -15.21 -5.90
C GLY A 33 -6.34 -15.51 -6.59
N LYS A 34 -5.91 -14.65 -7.50
CA LYS A 34 -4.61 -14.79 -8.17
C LYS A 34 -3.53 -14.41 -7.17
N VAL A 35 -2.61 -15.31 -6.86
CA VAL A 35 -1.61 -15.13 -5.81
C VAL A 35 -0.32 -14.58 -6.39
N HIS A 36 0.03 -13.37 -5.96
CA HIS A 36 1.25 -12.65 -6.26
C HIS A 36 2.22 -12.78 -5.08
N LEU A 37 3.39 -13.39 -5.33
CA LEU A 37 4.42 -13.62 -4.32
C LEU A 37 5.66 -12.75 -4.59
N ALA A 38 6.16 -12.06 -3.57
CA ALA A 38 7.46 -11.38 -3.64
C ALA A 38 8.62 -12.36 -3.39
N SER A 39 9.66 -12.29 -4.24
CA SER A 39 10.78 -13.25 -4.27
C SER A 39 12.11 -12.74 -3.73
N CYS A 40 12.24 -11.42 -3.51
CA CYS A 40 13.51 -10.74 -3.23
C CYS A 40 14.25 -11.20 -1.97
N VAL A 41 13.60 -11.97 -1.09
CA VAL A 41 14.19 -12.55 0.12
C VAL A 41 14.00 -14.07 0.20
N LEU A 42 13.54 -14.71 -0.88
CA LEU A 42 13.37 -16.16 -0.95
C LEU A 42 14.56 -16.79 -1.67
N SER A 43 15.11 -17.87 -1.11
CA SER A 43 16.15 -18.62 -1.82
C SER A 43 15.55 -19.42 -2.98
N ASN A 44 16.39 -19.82 -3.94
CA ASN A 44 15.95 -20.73 -5.01
C ASN A 44 15.38 -22.04 -4.47
N ALA A 45 15.89 -22.52 -3.32
CA ALA A 45 15.36 -23.72 -2.67
C ALA A 45 13.94 -23.49 -2.14
N ASP A 46 13.67 -22.32 -1.56
CA ASP A 46 12.33 -21.95 -1.07
C ASP A 46 11.35 -21.80 -2.24
N LEU A 47 11.77 -21.11 -3.31
CA LEU A 47 10.96 -20.94 -4.52
C LEU A 47 10.60 -22.27 -5.18
N ASN A 48 11.52 -23.24 -5.16
CA ASN A 48 11.25 -24.59 -5.66
C ASN A 48 10.23 -25.34 -4.79
N GLN A 49 10.26 -25.17 -3.47
CA GLN A 49 9.27 -25.77 -2.57
C GLN A 49 7.87 -25.17 -2.73
N MET A 50 7.78 -23.90 -3.13
CA MET A 50 6.52 -23.17 -3.30
C MET A 50 5.97 -23.19 -4.72
N ARG A 51 6.67 -23.85 -5.66
CA ARG A 51 6.26 -23.90 -7.06
C ARG A 51 4.84 -24.47 -7.19
N GLY A 52 3.97 -23.76 -7.90
CA GLY A 52 2.56 -24.12 -8.07
C GLY A 52 1.63 -23.68 -6.94
N LEU A 53 2.14 -23.04 -5.89
CA LEU A 53 1.35 -22.44 -4.80
C LEU A 53 1.12 -20.94 -4.98
N TYR A 54 1.73 -20.33 -5.99
CA TYR A 54 1.52 -18.95 -6.43
C TYR A 54 1.23 -18.92 -7.92
N ASP A 55 0.57 -17.87 -8.40
CA ASP A 55 0.32 -17.66 -9.82
C ASP A 55 1.38 -16.77 -10.47
N LEU A 56 1.88 -15.77 -9.73
CA LEU A 56 2.87 -14.81 -10.20
C LEU A 56 3.97 -14.59 -9.17
N LEU A 57 5.21 -14.55 -9.65
CA LEU A 57 6.40 -14.28 -8.84
C LEU A 57 6.97 -12.91 -9.23
N HIS A 58 7.21 -12.05 -8.24
CA HIS A 58 7.70 -10.69 -8.44
C HIS A 58 9.02 -10.46 -7.72
N THR A 59 9.84 -9.56 -8.24
CA THR A 59 11.02 -9.03 -7.57
C THR A 59 10.78 -7.53 -7.37
N PRO A 60 10.18 -7.12 -6.24
CA PRO A 60 9.87 -5.72 -5.96
C PRO A 60 11.14 -4.86 -5.96
N SER A 61 11.00 -3.61 -6.39
CA SER A 61 12.11 -2.66 -6.51
C SER A 61 12.29 -1.88 -5.20
N HIS A 62 13.48 -1.99 -4.59
CA HIS A 62 13.98 -1.30 -3.38
C HIS A 62 13.39 -1.68 -2.00
N SER A 63 14.32 -1.82 -1.04
CA SER A 63 14.19 -1.47 0.38
C SER A 63 15.62 -1.32 0.94
N GLU A 64 16.09 -0.09 1.10
CA GLU A 64 17.39 0.21 1.74
C GLU A 64 17.30 0.23 3.28
N ASP A 65 16.08 0.23 3.80
CA ASP A 65 15.75 0.15 5.22
C ASP A 65 15.60 -1.34 5.60
N GLY A 66 16.26 -1.79 6.67
CA GLY A 66 16.22 -3.17 7.15
C GLY A 66 14.85 -3.71 7.55
N TYR A 67 13.76 -2.96 7.41
CA TYR A 67 12.35 -3.37 7.59
C TYR A 67 11.66 -3.81 6.28
N LEU A 68 12.35 -4.67 5.53
CA LEU A 68 11.97 -5.17 4.20
C LEU A 68 10.52 -5.64 4.05
N ASN A 69 9.90 -6.25 5.08
CA ASN A 69 8.59 -6.92 4.94
C ASN A 69 7.44 -5.99 4.48
N PHE A 70 7.44 -4.71 4.87
CA PHE A 70 6.36 -3.78 4.49
C PHE A 70 6.54 -3.16 3.11
N GLU A 71 7.77 -3.13 2.61
CA GLU A 71 8.15 -2.53 1.33
C GLU A 71 8.04 -3.51 0.14
N LEU A 72 7.98 -4.83 0.38
CA LEU A 72 7.96 -5.84 -0.70
C LEU A 72 6.71 -5.79 -1.61
N PHE A 73 5.60 -5.23 -1.16
CA PHE A 73 4.52 -4.81 -2.07
C PHE A 73 3.98 -3.50 -1.53
N SER A 74 4.67 -2.42 -1.87
CA SER A 74 4.17 -1.06 -1.69
C SER A 74 2.79 -0.92 -2.34
N ILE A 75 1.99 0.05 -1.89
CA ILE A 75 0.69 0.31 -2.53
C ILE A 75 0.86 0.67 -4.00
N ARG A 76 2.01 1.23 -4.38
CA ARG A 76 2.40 1.54 -5.77
C ARG A 76 2.63 0.28 -6.59
N ASP A 77 3.36 -0.70 -6.06
CA ASP A 77 3.54 -1.99 -6.74
C ASP A 77 2.22 -2.73 -6.89
N ILE A 78 1.41 -2.77 -5.83
CA ILE A 78 0.08 -3.36 -5.87
C ILE A 78 -0.75 -2.64 -6.93
N ASN A 79 -0.75 -1.31 -6.95
CA ASN A 79 -1.51 -0.57 -7.94
C ASN A 79 -0.99 -0.82 -9.36
N ARG A 80 0.30 -1.01 -9.59
CA ARG A 80 0.81 -1.38 -10.91
C ARG A 80 0.37 -2.79 -11.32
N LEU A 81 0.48 -3.74 -10.40
CA LEU A 81 0.33 -5.18 -10.66
C LEU A 81 -1.11 -5.68 -10.62
N ALA A 82 -1.98 -5.04 -9.82
CA ALA A 82 -3.36 -5.45 -9.66
C ALA A 82 -4.18 -5.17 -10.92
N THR A 83 -5.02 -6.14 -11.25
CA THR A 83 -5.87 -6.24 -12.45
C THR A 83 -7.29 -6.67 -12.09
N ALA A 84 -7.45 -7.43 -11.00
CA ALA A 84 -8.76 -7.80 -10.48
C ALA A 84 -9.48 -6.59 -9.85
N PRO A 85 -10.83 -6.60 -9.73
CA PRO A 85 -11.59 -5.51 -9.13
C PRO A 85 -11.15 -5.13 -7.71
N TYR A 86 -10.72 -6.12 -6.94
CA TYR A 86 -10.18 -5.94 -5.60
C TYR A 86 -8.80 -6.58 -5.49
N PHE A 87 -7.97 -6.03 -4.62
CA PHE A 87 -6.76 -6.69 -4.18
C PHE A 87 -6.79 -6.97 -2.68
N VAL A 88 -6.05 -7.98 -2.25
CA VAL A 88 -5.85 -8.32 -0.84
C VAL A 88 -4.35 -8.28 -0.58
N LYS A 89 -3.86 -7.48 0.38
CA LYS A 89 -2.46 -7.55 0.83
C LYS A 89 -2.42 -8.29 2.16
N LEU A 90 -1.60 -9.33 2.26
CA LEU A 90 -1.39 -10.13 3.46
C LEU A 90 0.07 -10.08 3.92
N ASP A 91 0.25 -10.05 5.24
CA ASP A 91 1.52 -10.34 5.89
C ASP A 91 1.77 -11.86 5.84
N ALA A 92 3.03 -12.29 5.68
CA ALA A 92 3.34 -13.73 5.59
C ALA A 92 3.15 -14.52 6.89
N ASP A 93 3.08 -13.84 8.03
CA ASP A 93 2.88 -14.45 9.34
C ASP A 93 1.41 -14.43 9.80
N VAL A 94 0.49 -13.97 8.94
CA VAL A 94 -0.94 -13.92 9.26
C VAL A 94 -1.53 -15.31 9.45
N HIS A 95 -2.36 -15.44 10.49
CA HIS A 95 -3.23 -16.59 10.66
C HIS A 95 -4.62 -16.27 10.07
N LEU A 96 -5.03 -17.01 9.05
CA LEU A 96 -6.37 -16.92 8.49
C LEU A 96 -7.26 -18.00 9.11
N GLU A 97 -8.46 -17.61 9.54
CA GLU A 97 -9.53 -18.56 9.92
C GLU A 97 -10.13 -19.23 8.67
N PRO A 98 -10.74 -20.43 8.77
CA PRO A 98 -11.27 -21.15 7.60
C PRO A 98 -12.21 -20.33 6.70
N ASP A 99 -12.98 -19.43 7.31
CA ASP A 99 -14.00 -18.55 6.73
C ASP A 99 -13.47 -17.15 6.33
N TRP A 100 -12.16 -16.92 6.34
CA TRP A 100 -11.56 -15.59 6.09
C TRP A 100 -12.06 -14.91 4.79
N ILE A 101 -12.35 -15.70 3.75
CA ILE A 101 -12.82 -15.16 2.47
C ILE A 101 -14.28 -14.71 2.57
N GLU A 102 -15.11 -15.40 3.36
CA GLU A 102 -16.50 -15.03 3.61
C GLU A 102 -16.53 -13.68 4.34
N TYR A 103 -15.65 -13.49 5.33
CA TYR A 103 -15.44 -12.19 5.98
C TYR A 103 -15.05 -11.07 5.00
N VAL A 104 -14.19 -11.36 4.01
CA VAL A 104 -13.83 -10.40 2.96
C VAL A 104 -15.03 -10.04 2.11
N GLU A 105 -15.80 -11.03 1.66
CA GLU A 105 -16.98 -10.80 0.84
C GLU A 105 -18.07 -10.03 1.58
N GLU A 106 -18.33 -10.38 2.83
CA GLU A 106 -19.26 -9.67 3.71
C GLU A 106 -18.83 -8.22 3.93
N SER A 107 -17.53 -7.98 4.14
CA SER A 107 -16.99 -6.63 4.31
C SER A 107 -17.20 -5.78 3.05
N ILE A 108 -16.94 -6.34 1.86
CA ILE A 108 -17.17 -5.65 0.58
C ILE A 108 -18.67 -5.38 0.39
N ALA A 109 -19.53 -6.34 0.71
CA ALA A 109 -20.97 -6.22 0.56
C ALA A 109 -21.59 -5.20 1.54
N ALA A 110 -21.12 -5.18 2.79
CA ALA A 110 -21.59 -4.27 3.82
C ALA A 110 -21.08 -2.83 3.63
N HIS A 111 -19.93 -2.66 2.97
CA HIS A 111 -19.27 -1.37 2.83
C HIS A 111 -18.82 -1.05 1.39
N PRO A 112 -19.73 -1.06 0.40
CA PRO A 112 -19.37 -0.94 -1.03
C PRO A 112 -18.74 0.41 -1.41
N ASP A 113 -18.93 1.44 -0.59
CA ASP A 113 -18.41 2.79 -0.80
C ASP A 113 -17.05 3.03 -0.13
N ALA A 114 -16.54 2.09 0.67
CA ALA A 114 -15.22 2.23 1.26
C ALA A 114 -14.14 1.62 0.37
N VAL A 115 -12.91 2.10 0.55
CA VAL A 115 -11.78 1.75 -0.31
C VAL A 115 -10.86 0.75 0.33
N LEU A 116 -10.68 0.81 1.65
CA LEU A 116 -9.78 -0.04 2.42
C LEU A 116 -10.50 -0.67 3.61
N PHE A 117 -10.27 -1.96 3.80
CA PHE A 117 -10.94 -2.77 4.82
C PHE A 117 -9.94 -3.75 5.42
N GLY A 118 -9.90 -3.91 6.74
CA GLY A 118 -9.01 -4.87 7.38
C GLY A 118 -9.51 -5.31 8.75
N PRO A 119 -8.94 -6.40 9.31
CA PRO A 119 -9.41 -7.03 10.52
C PRO A 119 -9.18 -6.17 11.77
N ARG A 120 -8.28 -5.17 11.69
CA ARG A 120 -8.05 -4.21 12.77
C ARG A 120 -8.01 -2.79 12.25
N LYS A 121 -8.79 -1.93 12.90
CA LYS A 121 -8.51 -0.49 12.91
C LYS A 121 -7.41 -0.27 13.93
N GLY A 122 -6.32 0.35 13.51
CA GLY A 122 -5.29 0.79 14.45
C GLY A 122 -5.86 1.87 15.37
N ASN A 123 -5.37 1.92 16.61
CA ASN A 123 -5.60 3.04 17.54
C ASN A 123 -4.76 4.28 17.17
N ASN A 124 -4.08 4.25 16.03
CA ASN A 124 -3.15 5.29 15.59
C ASN A 124 -3.91 6.24 14.67
N ASP A 125 -4.41 7.32 15.25
CA ASP A 125 -4.95 8.43 14.49
C ASP A 125 -3.82 9.11 13.73
N ILE A 126 -4.04 9.30 12.44
CA ILE A 126 -3.12 9.99 11.55
C ILE A 126 -3.60 11.43 11.42
N THR A 127 -2.72 12.35 11.77
CA THR A 127 -2.86 13.77 11.42
C THR A 127 -1.68 14.19 10.56
N PHE A 128 -1.99 14.79 9.42
CA PHE A 128 -1.04 15.16 8.39
C PHE A 128 -1.46 16.45 7.70
N THR A 129 -0.48 17.32 7.48
CA THR A 129 -0.62 18.46 6.60
C THR A 129 0.59 18.52 5.69
N LEU A 130 0.31 18.62 4.39
CA LEU A 130 1.27 18.92 3.34
C LEU A 130 0.79 20.17 2.61
N SER A 131 1.57 21.23 2.70
CA SER A 131 1.24 22.53 2.11
C SER A 131 2.49 23.23 1.59
N GLY A 132 2.27 24.23 0.74
CA GLY A 132 3.33 24.98 0.08
C GLY A 132 2.92 25.32 -1.34
N ALA A 133 3.57 26.30 -1.97
CA ALA A 133 3.25 26.70 -3.32
C ALA A 133 3.43 25.55 -4.32
N LEU A 134 4.51 24.77 -4.18
CA LEU A 134 4.76 23.60 -5.04
C LEU A 134 3.69 22.51 -4.87
N VAL A 135 3.23 22.29 -3.63
CA VAL A 135 2.11 21.36 -3.35
C VAL A 135 0.86 21.81 -4.09
N ARG A 136 0.51 23.10 -4.00
CA ARG A 136 -0.67 23.66 -4.67
C ARG A 136 -0.50 23.67 -6.20
N GLN A 137 0.70 23.84 -6.71
CA GLN A 137 0.96 23.75 -8.15
C GLN A 137 0.72 22.32 -8.67
N LEU A 138 1.22 21.31 -7.94
CA LEU A 138 1.12 19.91 -8.36
C LEU A 138 -0.26 19.30 -8.12
N LEU A 139 -0.87 19.62 -6.97
CA LEU A 139 -2.10 18.98 -6.48
C LEU A 139 -3.33 19.88 -6.51
N GLN A 140 -3.18 21.16 -6.86
CA GLN A 140 -4.25 22.18 -6.88
C GLN A 140 -4.88 22.46 -5.51
N ARG A 141 -4.31 21.94 -4.43
CA ARG A 141 -4.76 22.10 -3.05
C ARG A 141 -3.67 21.76 -2.06
N ASP A 142 -3.79 22.28 -0.84
CA ASP A 142 -3.09 21.71 0.31
C ASP A 142 -3.72 20.35 0.66
N ILE A 143 -2.93 19.45 1.22
CA ILE A 143 -3.41 18.16 1.72
C ILE A 143 -3.52 18.23 3.23
N ARG A 144 -4.72 17.92 3.73
CA ARG A 144 -4.99 17.90 5.16
C ARG A 144 -5.76 16.62 5.50
N VAL A 145 -5.18 15.82 6.39
CA VAL A 145 -5.80 14.66 7.00
C VAL A 145 -5.78 14.91 8.50
N ALA A 146 -6.93 14.86 9.16
CA ALA A 146 -7.03 15.16 10.58
C ALA A 146 -7.75 14.03 11.31
N ASN A 147 -7.14 13.50 12.36
CA ASN A 147 -7.67 12.41 13.20
C ASN A 147 -8.24 11.25 12.39
N ALA A 148 -7.55 10.88 11.30
CA ALA A 148 -8.01 9.81 10.42
C ALA A 148 -7.52 8.47 10.94
N ARG A 149 -8.38 7.45 10.86
CA ARG A 149 -8.04 6.11 11.33
C ARG A 149 -7.08 5.43 10.36
N LYS A 150 -6.11 4.69 10.89
CA LYS A 150 -5.24 3.82 10.10
C LYS A 150 -5.76 2.39 10.11
N VAL A 151 -6.01 1.78 8.94
CA VAL A 151 -6.19 0.32 8.86
C VAL A 151 -4.81 -0.34 9.01
N THR A 152 -4.68 -1.26 9.96
CA THR A 152 -3.39 -1.90 10.31
C THR A 152 -3.51 -3.41 10.48
N GLY A 153 -2.44 -4.13 10.14
CA GLY A 153 -2.15 -5.50 10.57
C GLY A 153 -2.76 -6.60 9.72
N GLY A 154 -2.04 -7.72 9.61
CA GLY A 154 -2.50 -9.04 9.16
C GLY A 154 -2.83 -9.09 7.67
N PHE A 155 -3.93 -8.45 7.28
CA PHE A 155 -4.26 -8.21 5.89
C PHE A 155 -5.23 -7.04 5.70
N TYR A 156 -5.36 -6.56 4.48
CA TYR A 156 -6.45 -5.66 4.11
C TYR A 156 -6.88 -5.89 2.67
N VAL A 157 -8.07 -5.39 2.35
CA VAL A 157 -8.70 -5.44 1.03
C VAL A 157 -8.81 -4.02 0.48
N GLY A 158 -8.51 -3.85 -0.80
CA GLY A 158 -8.56 -2.56 -1.49
C GLY A 158 -9.33 -2.62 -2.82
N LYS A 159 -10.06 -1.56 -3.16
CA LYS A 159 -10.70 -1.42 -4.49
C LYS A 159 -9.68 -0.98 -5.53
N THR A 160 -9.36 -1.83 -6.49
CA THR A 160 -8.27 -1.60 -7.46
C THR A 160 -8.49 -0.33 -8.28
N SER A 161 -9.69 -0.08 -8.80
CA SER A 161 -9.95 1.09 -9.67
C SER A 161 -9.68 2.41 -8.96
N PHE A 162 -10.00 2.50 -7.67
CA PHE A 162 -9.74 3.70 -6.88
C PHE A 162 -8.24 4.05 -6.88
N PHE A 163 -7.38 3.07 -6.62
CA PHE A 163 -5.93 3.31 -6.59
C PHE A 163 -5.39 3.63 -7.98
N LYS A 164 -5.94 3.03 -9.04
CA LYS A 164 -5.57 3.35 -10.43
C LYS A 164 -5.90 4.80 -10.77
N GLU A 165 -7.12 5.25 -10.45
CA GLU A 165 -7.58 6.62 -10.69
C GLU A 165 -6.76 7.66 -9.94
N HIS A 166 -6.21 7.30 -8.77
CA HIS A 166 -5.46 8.21 -7.90
C HIS A 166 -3.94 7.99 -7.91
N GLN A 167 -3.40 7.25 -8.90
CA GLN A 167 -1.96 6.94 -8.97
C GLN A 167 -1.07 8.18 -8.95
N ARG A 168 -1.37 9.17 -9.79
CA ARG A 168 -0.59 10.42 -9.84
C ARG A 168 -0.59 11.14 -8.49
N PHE A 169 -1.74 11.16 -7.82
CA PHE A 169 -1.84 11.78 -6.48
C PHE A 169 -0.95 11.06 -5.48
N MET A 170 -0.96 9.72 -5.48
CA MET A 170 -0.08 8.90 -4.63
C MET A 170 1.40 9.17 -4.89
N ASP A 171 1.80 9.21 -6.15
CA ASP A 171 3.20 9.41 -6.52
C ASP A 171 3.71 10.78 -6.07
N VAL A 172 2.94 11.84 -6.31
CA VAL A 172 3.30 13.20 -5.90
C VAL A 172 3.38 13.34 -4.38
N VAL A 173 2.40 12.79 -3.63
CA VAL A 173 2.43 12.85 -2.16
C VAL A 173 3.62 12.08 -1.60
N HIS A 174 3.87 10.86 -2.10
CA HIS A 174 5.03 10.07 -1.69
C HIS A 174 6.34 10.82 -1.96
N GLU A 175 6.50 11.37 -3.15
CA GLU A 175 7.71 12.07 -3.54
C GLU A 175 7.94 13.34 -2.72
N LEU A 176 6.89 14.11 -2.45
CA LEU A 176 6.96 15.27 -1.54
C LEU A 176 7.37 14.85 -0.12
N MET A 177 6.85 13.73 0.39
CA MET A 177 7.23 13.21 1.71
C MET A 177 8.66 12.63 1.74
N TRP A 178 9.15 12.10 0.63
CA TRP A 178 10.44 11.44 0.54
C TRP A 178 11.59 12.39 0.20
N CYS A 179 11.35 13.38 -0.65
CA CYS A 179 12.39 14.25 -1.18
C CYS A 179 12.57 15.54 -0.39
N TYR A 180 11.62 15.91 0.49
CA TYR A 180 11.67 17.14 1.29
C TYR A 180 11.75 16.86 2.79
N LYS A 181 12.66 17.58 3.45
CA LYS A 181 12.84 17.56 4.91
C LYS A 181 13.05 19.00 5.37
N ASP A 182 12.32 19.40 6.40
CA ASP A 182 12.35 20.77 6.95
C ASP A 182 12.13 21.86 5.86
N GLY A 183 11.29 21.55 4.87
CA GLY A 183 10.96 22.42 3.74
C GLY A 183 12.02 22.52 2.65
N ILE A 184 13.13 21.79 2.77
CA ILE A 184 14.25 21.79 1.83
C ILE A 184 14.29 20.44 1.09
N ARG A 185 14.51 20.48 -0.22
CA ARG A 185 14.74 19.27 -1.01
C ARG A 185 16.11 18.67 -0.65
N TYR A 186 16.15 17.40 -0.27
CA TYR A 186 17.37 16.68 0.13
C TYR A 186 17.59 15.39 -0.67
N ARG A 187 16.65 14.98 -1.52
CA ARG A 187 16.77 13.86 -2.47
C ARG A 187 16.37 14.31 -3.89
N PRO A 188 16.88 13.67 -4.95
CA PRO A 188 16.43 13.93 -6.31
C PRO A 188 14.98 13.51 -6.54
N ASN A 189 14.36 14.04 -7.59
CA ASN A 189 13.01 13.65 -8.02
C ASN A 189 12.99 12.17 -8.42
N ILE A 190 11.93 11.48 -8.00
CA ILE A 190 11.64 10.09 -8.42
C ILE A 190 10.98 10.12 -9.79
N ASN A 191 10.06 11.05 -10.03
CA ASN A 191 9.32 11.22 -11.29
C ASN A 191 9.51 12.65 -11.82
N PRO A 192 10.67 12.97 -12.44
CA PRO A 192 10.99 14.32 -12.91
C PRO A 192 9.92 14.96 -13.79
N GLU A 193 9.15 14.16 -14.53
CA GLU A 193 8.07 14.59 -15.43
C GLU A 193 6.88 15.23 -14.71
N TYR A 194 6.71 15.01 -13.42
CA TYR A 194 5.64 15.64 -12.65
C TYR A 194 5.98 17.07 -12.22
N TRP A 195 7.25 17.48 -12.30
CA TRP A 195 7.73 18.70 -11.69
C TRP A 195 7.78 19.87 -12.67
N PRO A 196 7.60 21.10 -12.15
CA PRO A 196 7.89 22.29 -12.92
C PRO A 196 9.36 22.30 -13.37
N PRO A 197 9.68 22.97 -14.49
CA PRO A 197 11.06 23.21 -14.89
C PRO A 197 11.88 23.88 -13.79
N GLU A 198 13.18 23.59 -13.74
CA GLU A 198 14.09 24.22 -12.77
C GLU A 198 14.02 25.75 -12.87
N GLY A 199 13.81 26.42 -11.73
CA GLY A 199 13.68 27.87 -11.64
C GLY A 199 12.24 28.41 -11.62
N GLU A 200 11.23 27.56 -11.87
CA GLU A 200 9.81 27.92 -11.72
C GLU A 200 9.22 27.51 -10.36
N GLU A 201 10.02 26.84 -9.52
CA GLU A 201 9.61 26.47 -8.17
C GLU A 201 9.52 27.73 -7.29
N SER A 202 8.32 27.98 -6.75
CA SER A 202 8.10 29.06 -5.79
C SER A 202 8.96 28.88 -4.54
N SER A 203 9.42 30.00 -3.96
CA SER A 203 10.26 30.04 -2.78
C SER A 203 9.55 29.71 -1.46
N GLU A 204 8.24 29.47 -1.50
CA GLU A 204 7.49 29.06 -0.31
C GLU A 204 7.92 27.65 0.13
N PRO A 205 8.39 27.49 1.39
CA PRO A 205 8.86 26.20 1.87
C PRO A 205 7.72 25.18 1.94
N ILE A 206 8.04 23.93 1.62
CA ILE A 206 7.10 22.82 1.79
C ILE A 206 6.96 22.53 3.29
N THR A 207 5.74 22.62 3.79
CA THR A 207 5.43 22.29 5.18
C THR A 207 4.90 20.87 5.24
N LEU A 208 5.61 20.02 5.98
CA LEU A 208 5.22 18.65 6.28
C LEU A 208 5.05 18.51 7.79
N ILE A 209 3.80 18.52 8.25
CA ILE A 209 3.48 18.32 9.67
C ILE A 209 2.76 16.98 9.81
N GLY A 210 3.33 16.10 10.62
CA GLY A 210 2.79 14.78 10.86
C GLY A 210 2.92 14.33 12.30
N ARG A 211 1.89 13.65 12.80
CA ARG A 211 1.97 12.89 14.05
C ARG A 211 1.54 11.45 13.78
N SER A 212 2.46 10.53 13.95
CA SER A 212 2.25 9.07 14.04
C SER A 212 3.49 8.48 14.71
N GLU A 213 3.34 7.45 15.53
CA GLU A 213 4.46 6.54 15.81
C GLU A 213 4.97 6.03 14.44
N ASN A 214 6.25 6.23 14.13
CA ASN A 214 6.87 5.91 12.83
C ASN A 214 6.32 6.70 11.62
N PHE A 215 6.14 8.02 11.79
CA PHE A 215 5.64 8.92 10.74
C PHE A 215 6.50 9.00 9.47
N GLN A 216 7.82 8.81 9.59
CA GLN A 216 8.72 8.84 8.43
C GLN A 216 8.86 7.43 7.84
N GLY A 217 8.36 7.24 6.63
CA GLY A 217 8.79 6.14 5.75
C GLY A 217 7.94 4.87 5.69
N ASN A 218 6.92 4.68 6.55
CA ASN A 218 6.11 3.46 6.44
C ASN A 218 5.02 3.59 5.34
N GLU A 219 5.10 2.77 4.30
CA GLU A 219 4.13 2.66 3.19
C GLU A 219 2.65 2.50 3.65
N ASP A 220 2.38 1.86 4.79
CA ASP A 220 1.03 1.76 5.35
C ASP A 220 0.46 3.13 5.76
N LEU A 221 1.33 4.03 6.23
CA LEU A 221 0.96 5.40 6.54
C LEU A 221 0.65 6.16 5.25
N LEU A 222 1.51 6.08 4.23
CA LEU A 222 1.28 6.71 2.93
C LEU A 222 -0.06 6.26 2.32
N ARG A 223 -0.33 4.95 2.30
CA ARG A 223 -1.61 4.39 1.81
C ARG A 223 -2.79 5.04 2.53
N SER A 224 -2.76 5.02 3.85
CA SER A 224 -3.88 5.53 4.67
C SER A 224 -4.06 7.03 4.47
N LEU A 225 -2.96 7.79 4.41
CA LEU A 225 -2.98 9.23 4.12
C LEU A 225 -3.66 9.55 2.81
N VAL A 226 -3.32 8.84 1.73
CA VAL A 226 -3.89 9.06 0.40
C VAL A 226 -5.40 8.84 0.41
N VAL A 227 -5.85 7.72 0.96
CA VAL A 227 -7.27 7.36 0.99
C VAL A 227 -8.10 8.42 1.72
N HIS A 228 -7.59 8.89 2.86
CA HIS A 228 -8.27 9.93 3.63
C HIS A 228 -8.17 11.31 2.97
N ALA A 229 -7.07 11.64 2.30
CA ALA A 229 -6.87 12.93 1.61
C ALA A 229 -7.84 13.16 0.43
N VAL A 230 -8.39 12.10 -0.15
CA VAL A 230 -9.40 12.19 -1.22
C VAL A 230 -10.82 11.92 -0.71
N GLY A 231 -11.01 11.81 0.61
CA GLY A 231 -12.32 11.66 1.24
C GLY A 231 -12.95 10.27 1.09
N ALA A 232 -12.17 9.28 0.65
CA ALA A 232 -12.66 7.92 0.38
C ALA A 232 -12.47 6.98 1.58
N GLY A 233 -12.51 7.56 2.79
CA GLY A 233 -12.01 6.99 4.03
C GLY A 233 -12.49 5.58 4.38
N ASP A 234 -11.77 4.97 5.32
CA ASP A 234 -12.04 3.65 5.90
C ASP A 234 -13.39 3.66 6.65
N ARG A 235 -14.49 3.32 5.96
CA ARG A 235 -15.85 3.25 6.56
C ARG A 235 -16.19 1.88 7.16
N LEU A 236 -15.18 1.14 7.64
CA LEU A 236 -15.44 0.07 8.59
C LEU A 236 -15.85 0.66 9.94
#